data_AF-A0A9D7MLJ4-F1
#
_entry.id   AF-A0A9D7MLJ4-F1
#
_cell.length_a   1.000
_cell.length_b   1.000
_cell.length_c   1.000
_cell.angle_alpha   90.00
_cell.angle_beta   90.00
_cell.angle_gamma   90.00
#
_symmetry.space_group_name_H-M   'P 1'
#
loop_
_entity.id
_entity.type
_entity.pdbx_description
1 polymer ?
#
loop_
_entity_poly.entity_id
_entity_poly.type
_entity_poly.pdbx_seq_one_letter_code
_entity_poly.pdbx_strand_id
1 'polypeptide(L)'
;MKTENVINEFTNNGRVFAGLLNLTNSAEVLYRPARGKWNLLEITCHLLDEERLDFRARMKHIMENPDKEMDPIEPQGWVNSHKYSDKDFETVLKDFLAEREKSVQWLATLTKEDLDKKTEHKIFGTVTVMHFMLNWLAHDYLHIRQIIALKYSFLKNNTGADLRYAGDW
;
A
#
# COMPACT_ATOMS: atom_id res chain seq x y z
N MET A 1 3.76 14.07 16.33
CA MET A 1 4.51 14.03 15.05
C MET A 1 3.99 15.16 14.18
N LYS A 2 4.85 15.97 13.54
CA LYS A 2 4.38 17.03 12.63
C LYS A 2 3.85 16.38 11.33
N THR A 3 2.77 16.91 10.74
CA THR A 3 2.19 16.39 9.49
C THR A 3 3.24 16.27 8.39
N GLU A 4 4.15 17.24 8.28
CA GLU A 4 5.27 17.23 7.34
C GLU A 4 6.12 15.96 7.46
N ASN A 5 6.36 15.47 8.69
CA ASN A 5 7.10 14.21 8.89
C ASN A 5 6.33 13.02 8.32
N VAL A 6 5.01 12.99 8.45
CA VAL A 6 4.16 11.91 7.89
C VAL A 6 4.24 11.92 6.36
N ILE A 7 4.17 13.11 5.73
CA ILE A 7 4.27 13.27 4.26
C ILE A 7 5.66 12.86 3.76
N ASN A 8 6.72 13.22 4.49
CA ASN A 8 8.07 12.80 4.16
C ASN A 8 8.21 11.27 4.19
N GLU A 9 7.54 10.60 5.13
CA GLU A 9 7.53 9.14 5.18
C GLU A 9 6.82 8.49 3.98
N PHE A 10 5.76 9.08 3.41
CA PHE A 10 5.19 8.58 2.15
C PHE A 10 6.19 8.65 0.98
N THR A 11 6.97 9.72 0.93
CA THR A 11 8.04 9.89 -0.08
C THR A 11 9.15 8.88 0.11
N ASN A 12 9.59 8.67 1.36
CA ASN A 12 10.61 7.69 1.71
C ASN A 12 10.13 6.27 1.38
N ASN A 13 8.91 5.91 1.78
CA ASN A 13 8.32 4.62 1.50
C ASN A 13 8.13 4.38 -0.01
N GLY A 14 7.79 5.40 -0.79
CA GLY A 14 7.76 5.29 -2.25
C GLY A 14 9.10 4.84 -2.84
N ARG A 15 10.21 5.38 -2.34
CA ARG A 15 11.58 4.95 -2.72
C ARG A 15 11.90 3.55 -2.23
N VAL A 16 11.46 3.19 -1.02
CA VAL A 16 11.62 1.83 -0.48
C VAL A 16 10.89 0.81 -1.35
N PHE A 17 9.63 1.07 -1.72
CA PHE A 17 8.89 0.21 -2.63
C PHE A 17 9.57 0.09 -3.99
N ALA A 18 10.00 1.21 -4.58
CA ALA A 18 10.75 1.19 -5.84
C ALA A 18 12.01 0.32 -5.74
N GLY A 19 12.76 0.40 -4.64
CA GLY A 19 13.94 -0.42 -4.41
C GLY A 19 13.64 -1.90 -4.19
N LEU A 20 12.61 -2.23 -3.40
CA LEU A 20 12.24 -3.61 -3.09
C LEU A 20 11.61 -4.35 -4.28
N LEU A 21 10.92 -3.61 -5.16
CA LEU A 21 10.19 -4.12 -6.32
C LEU A 21 10.96 -3.96 -7.63
N ASN A 22 12.16 -3.37 -7.62
CA ASN A 22 13.08 -3.40 -8.75
C ASN A 22 13.83 -4.75 -8.78
N LEU A 23 13.24 -5.73 -9.46
CA LEU A 23 13.68 -7.12 -9.40
C LEU A 23 14.75 -7.44 -10.47
N THR A 24 15.76 -8.21 -10.08
CA THR A 24 16.75 -8.77 -11.02
C THR A 24 16.38 -10.17 -11.50
N ASN A 25 15.45 -10.84 -10.81
CA ASN A 25 14.97 -12.17 -11.14
C ASN A 25 13.44 -12.14 -11.27
N SER A 26 12.94 -12.29 -12.50
CA SER A 26 11.50 -12.26 -12.78
C SER A 26 10.71 -13.42 -12.16
N ALA A 27 11.38 -14.53 -11.80
CA ALA A 27 10.71 -15.64 -11.12
C ALA A 27 10.16 -15.25 -9.74
N GLU A 28 10.70 -14.19 -9.11
CA GLU A 28 10.24 -13.70 -7.83
C GLU A 28 8.85 -13.03 -7.92
N VAL A 29 8.50 -12.44 -9.08
CA VAL A 29 7.24 -11.71 -9.30
C VAL A 29 6.03 -12.58 -8.96
N LEU A 30 6.03 -13.82 -9.44
CA LEU A 30 4.91 -14.75 -9.34
C LEU A 30 5.09 -15.79 -8.23
N TYR A 31 6.20 -15.75 -7.51
CA TYR A 31 6.45 -16.64 -6.38
C TYR A 31 5.43 -16.42 -5.26
N ARG A 32 4.93 -17.53 -4.70
CA ARG A 32 4.02 -17.52 -3.56
C ARG A 32 4.67 -18.24 -2.38
N PRO A 33 4.76 -17.61 -1.19
CA PRO A 33 5.36 -18.25 -0.02
C PRO A 33 4.50 -19.40 0.53
N ALA A 34 3.18 -19.38 0.28
CA ALA A 34 2.26 -20.46 0.62
C ALA A 34 0.97 -20.36 -0.21
N ARG A 35 0.16 -21.42 -0.22
CA ARG A 35 -1.17 -21.41 -0.84
C ARG A 35 -2.03 -20.29 -0.23
N GLY A 36 -2.67 -19.50 -1.08
CA GLY A 36 -3.52 -18.38 -0.66
C GLY A 36 -2.78 -17.14 -0.18
N LYS A 37 -1.44 -17.10 -0.24
CA LYS A 37 -0.65 -15.88 0.00
C LYS A 37 -0.34 -15.17 -1.30
N TRP A 38 -0.37 -13.85 -1.26
CA TRP A 38 -0.10 -13.01 -2.43
C TRP A 38 1.34 -13.13 -2.91
N ASN A 39 1.52 -13.03 -4.22
CA ASN A 39 2.82 -12.82 -4.85
C ASN A 39 3.12 -11.31 -4.98
N LEU A 40 4.30 -10.94 -5.51
CA LEU A 40 4.67 -9.53 -5.64
C LEU A 40 3.76 -8.77 -6.60
N LEU A 41 3.32 -9.39 -7.70
CA LEU A 41 2.38 -8.76 -8.62
C LEU A 41 1.08 -8.35 -7.93
N GLU A 42 0.47 -9.26 -7.17
CA GLU A 42 -0.76 -8.99 -6.45
C GLU A 42 -0.59 -7.94 -5.35
N ILE A 43 0.54 -7.94 -4.64
CA ILE A 43 0.86 -6.90 -3.65
C ILE A 43 0.98 -5.53 -4.35
N THR A 44 1.65 -5.45 -5.49
CA THR A 44 1.81 -4.16 -6.22
C THR A 44 0.47 -3.69 -6.80
N CYS A 45 -0.37 -4.58 -7.33
CA CYS A 45 -1.72 -4.24 -7.77
C CYS A 45 -2.57 -3.72 -6.61
N HIS A 46 -2.52 -4.39 -5.46
CA HIS A 46 -3.21 -3.96 -4.24
C HIS A 46 -2.77 -2.56 -3.82
N LEU A 47 -1.45 -2.31 -3.75
CA LEU A 47 -0.92 -0.98 -3.42
C LEU A 47 -1.39 0.11 -4.41
N LEU A 48 -1.44 -0.19 -5.70
CA LEU A 48 -1.96 0.73 -6.71
C LEU A 48 -3.44 1.05 -6.51
N ASP A 49 -4.26 0.05 -6.20
CA ASP A 49 -5.69 0.26 -5.97
C ASP A 49 -5.94 1.01 -4.67
N GLU A 50 -5.19 0.72 -3.61
CA GLU A 50 -5.26 1.42 -2.32
C GLU A 50 -4.92 2.92 -2.45
N GLU A 51 -3.97 3.28 -3.31
CA GLU A 51 -3.66 4.69 -3.65
C GLU A 51 -4.85 5.41 -4.30
N ARG A 52 -5.68 4.68 -5.06
CA ARG A 52 -6.71 5.27 -5.93
C ARG A 52 -8.11 5.21 -5.32
N LEU A 53 -8.46 4.06 -4.76
CA LEU A 53 -9.82 3.63 -4.47
C LEU A 53 -10.10 3.52 -2.97
N ASP A 54 -9.06 3.41 -2.13
CA ASP A 54 -9.23 3.47 -0.68
C ASP A 54 -8.69 4.79 -0.11
N PHE A 55 -7.48 4.84 0.42
CA PHE A 55 -7.05 5.91 1.30
C PHE A 55 -7.23 7.32 0.72
N ARG A 56 -6.78 7.56 -0.52
CA ARG A 56 -6.94 8.87 -1.17
C ARG A 56 -8.41 9.20 -1.43
N ALA A 57 -9.21 8.22 -1.83
CA ALA A 57 -10.64 8.39 -2.09
C ALA A 57 -11.41 8.67 -0.80
N ARG A 58 -11.11 7.95 0.30
CA ARG A 58 -11.70 8.15 1.63
C ARG A 58 -11.42 9.55 2.16
N MET A 59 -10.15 9.97 2.09
CA MET A 59 -9.75 11.30 2.54
C MET A 59 -10.46 12.40 1.73
N LYS A 60 -10.55 12.27 0.40
CA LYS A 60 -11.33 13.20 -0.44
C LYS A 60 -12.81 13.19 -0.09
N HIS A 61 -13.39 12.01 0.12
CA HIS A 61 -14.80 11.88 0.50
C HIS A 61 -15.13 12.64 1.77
N ILE A 62 -14.30 12.52 2.83
CA ILE A 62 -14.52 13.27 4.07
C ILE A 62 -14.48 14.78 3.83
N MET A 63 -13.59 15.24 2.93
CA MET A 63 -13.46 16.66 2.63
C MET A 63 -14.60 17.24 1.80
N GLU A 64 -15.18 16.43 0.90
CA GLU A 64 -16.15 16.89 -0.10
C GLU A 64 -17.59 16.50 0.26
N ASN A 65 -17.79 15.39 0.96
CA ASN A 65 -19.09 14.78 1.24
C ASN A 65 -19.19 14.22 2.68
N PRO A 66 -18.86 14.99 3.73
CA PRO A 66 -18.78 14.49 5.11
C PRO A 66 -20.10 13.88 5.65
N ASP A 67 -21.24 14.31 5.13
CA ASP A 67 -22.58 13.84 5.55
C ASP A 67 -23.05 12.58 4.79
N LYS A 68 -22.31 12.13 3.78
CA LYS A 68 -22.65 10.94 3.01
C LYS A 68 -21.89 9.73 3.52
N GLU A 69 -22.53 8.58 3.50
CA GLU A 69 -21.84 7.32 3.70
C GLU A 69 -20.82 7.10 2.58
N MET A 70 -19.66 6.58 2.93
CA MET A 70 -18.65 6.22 1.94
C MET A 70 -18.98 4.86 1.31
N ASP A 71 -18.69 4.70 0.02
CA ASP A 71 -18.93 3.45 -0.68
C ASP A 71 -18.16 2.28 -0.03
N PRO A 72 -18.76 1.08 0.07
CA PRO A 72 -18.04 -0.09 0.53
C PRO A 72 -16.95 -0.49 -0.47
N ILE A 73 -15.83 -0.98 0.05
CA ILE A 73 -14.73 -1.53 -0.76
C ILE A 73 -14.42 -2.95 -0.30
N GLU A 74 -13.87 -3.75 -1.21
CA GLU A 74 -13.50 -5.15 -0.95
C GLU A 74 -12.07 -5.42 -1.45
N PRO A 75 -11.02 -4.90 -0.78
CA PRO A 75 -9.65 -4.95 -1.29
C PRO A 75 -9.15 -6.39 -1.54
N GLN A 76 -9.53 -7.32 -0.66
CA GLN A 76 -9.23 -8.74 -0.86
C GLN A 76 -9.99 -9.34 -2.06
N GLY A 77 -11.19 -8.83 -2.36
CA GLY A 77 -11.99 -9.21 -3.53
C GLY A 77 -11.41 -8.68 -4.85
N TRP A 78 -10.76 -7.51 -4.81
CA TRP A 78 -10.15 -6.87 -5.98
C TRP A 78 -9.12 -7.73 -6.69
N VAL A 79 -8.42 -8.59 -5.95
CA VAL A 79 -7.49 -9.57 -6.53
C VAL A 79 -8.12 -10.34 -7.69
N ASN A 80 -9.36 -10.77 -7.51
CA ASN A 80 -10.11 -11.49 -8.54
C ASN A 80 -10.89 -10.53 -9.44
N SER A 81 -11.62 -9.56 -8.89
CA SER A 81 -12.52 -8.71 -9.68
C SER A 81 -11.78 -7.76 -10.62
N HIS A 82 -10.57 -7.31 -10.25
CA HIS A 82 -9.71 -6.47 -11.10
C HIS A 82 -8.68 -7.30 -11.89
N LYS A 83 -8.72 -8.63 -11.76
CA LYS A 83 -7.88 -9.59 -12.49
C LYS A 83 -6.39 -9.31 -12.34
N TYR A 84 -5.90 -9.29 -11.10
CA TYR A 84 -4.48 -8.99 -10.83
C TYR A 84 -3.53 -9.97 -11.53
N SER A 85 -3.94 -11.24 -11.69
CA SER A 85 -3.17 -12.27 -12.40
C SER A 85 -2.88 -11.93 -13.86
N ASP A 86 -3.69 -11.07 -14.47
CA ASP A 86 -3.63 -10.76 -15.91
C ASP A 86 -2.81 -9.49 -16.17
N LYS A 87 -2.28 -8.85 -15.11
CA LYS A 87 -1.56 -7.59 -15.21
C LYS A 87 -0.07 -7.81 -15.48
N ASP A 88 0.52 -6.83 -16.16
CA ASP A 88 1.97 -6.73 -16.33
C ASP A 88 2.60 -6.05 -15.11
N PHE A 89 3.60 -6.69 -14.52
CA PHE A 89 4.22 -6.24 -13.28
C PHE A 89 4.89 -4.86 -13.40
N GLU A 90 5.68 -4.65 -14.46
CA GLU A 90 6.41 -3.40 -14.67
C GLU A 90 5.46 -2.23 -14.91
N THR A 91 4.39 -2.47 -15.67
CA THR A 91 3.34 -1.47 -15.89
C THR A 91 2.65 -1.09 -14.58
N VAL A 92 2.26 -2.08 -13.76
CA VAL A 92 1.61 -1.83 -12.48
C VAL A 92 2.54 -1.12 -11.50
N LEU A 93 3.82 -1.51 -11.43
CA LEU A 93 4.81 -0.85 -10.59
C LEU A 93 4.99 0.61 -10.99
N LYS A 94 5.12 0.89 -12.30
CA LYS A 94 5.23 2.25 -12.81
C LYS A 94 3.98 3.07 -12.45
N ASP A 95 2.80 2.52 -12.64
CA ASP A 95 1.54 3.20 -12.30
C ASP A 95 1.43 3.46 -10.80
N PHE A 96 1.82 2.50 -9.96
CA PHE A 96 1.83 2.67 -8.50
C PHE A 96 2.74 3.81 -8.07
N LEU A 97 3.98 3.84 -8.55
CA LEU A 97 4.93 4.90 -8.20
C LEU A 97 4.46 6.27 -8.70
N ALA A 98 3.85 6.33 -9.89
CA ALA A 98 3.27 7.57 -10.40
C ALA A 98 2.05 8.03 -9.56
N GLU A 99 1.21 7.12 -9.08
CA GLU A 99 0.13 7.47 -8.17
C GLU A 99 0.64 7.92 -6.80
N ARG A 100 1.68 7.27 -6.27
CA ARG A 100 2.35 7.68 -5.04
C ARG A 100 2.84 9.13 -5.12
N GLU A 101 3.50 9.51 -6.22
CA GLU A 101 3.94 10.90 -6.41
C GLU A 101 2.78 11.89 -6.41
N LYS A 102 1.68 11.58 -7.11
CA LYS A 102 0.46 12.41 -7.10
C LYS A 102 -0.14 12.52 -5.69
N SER A 103 -0.19 11.41 -4.96
CA SER A 103 -0.70 11.35 -3.59
C SER A 103 0.15 12.20 -2.66
N VAL A 104 1.48 12.11 -2.72
CA VAL A 104 2.39 12.97 -1.94
C VAL A 104 2.20 14.45 -2.26
N GLN A 105 2.15 14.82 -3.55
CA GLN A 105 1.94 16.20 -3.97
C GLN A 105 0.62 16.76 -3.45
N TRP A 106 -0.44 15.95 -3.51
CA TRP A 106 -1.75 16.33 -3.00
C TRP A 106 -1.79 16.41 -1.47
N LEU A 107 -1.17 15.47 -0.75
CA LEU A 107 -1.08 15.53 0.72
C LEU A 107 -0.36 16.80 1.19
N ALA A 108 0.64 17.27 0.44
CA ALA A 108 1.37 18.50 0.72
C ALA A 108 0.54 19.78 0.56
N THR A 109 -0.63 19.73 -0.09
CA THR A 109 -1.52 20.89 -0.21
C THR A 109 -2.54 20.98 0.93
N LEU A 110 -2.67 19.94 1.76
CA LEU A 110 -3.69 19.88 2.80
C LEU A 110 -3.33 20.80 3.99
N THR A 111 -4.31 21.56 4.43
CA THR A 111 -4.19 22.41 5.62
C THR A 111 -4.45 21.62 6.90
N LYS A 112 -4.16 22.21 8.06
CA LYS A 112 -4.53 21.59 9.34
C LYS A 112 -6.05 21.43 9.44
N GLU A 113 -6.79 22.43 8.99
CA GLU A 113 -8.25 22.45 8.96
C GLU A 113 -8.80 21.32 8.08
N ASP A 114 -8.16 21.02 6.94
CA ASP A 114 -8.53 19.88 6.11
C ASP A 114 -8.31 18.55 6.83
N LEU A 115 -7.18 18.41 7.53
CA LEU A 115 -6.82 17.19 8.26
C LEU A 115 -7.75 16.92 9.45
N ASP A 116 -8.29 17.97 10.05
CA ASP A 116 -9.22 17.93 11.18
C ASP A 116 -10.69 17.67 10.76
N LYS A 117 -11.00 17.72 9.44
CA LYS A 117 -12.33 17.33 8.93
C LYS A 117 -12.63 15.87 9.28
N LYS A 118 -13.89 15.59 9.58
CA LYS A 118 -14.35 14.32 10.15
C LYS A 118 -15.71 13.89 9.61
N THR A 119 -15.97 12.59 9.69
CA THR A 119 -17.27 11.97 9.41
C THR A 119 -17.53 10.84 10.42
N GLU A 120 -18.76 10.35 10.48
CA GLU A 120 -19.14 9.18 11.29
C GLU A 120 -19.02 7.90 10.46
N HIS A 121 -18.09 7.02 10.84
CA HIS A 121 -17.92 5.70 10.25
C HIS A 121 -18.75 4.65 10.99
N LYS A 122 -19.50 3.83 10.27
CA LYS A 122 -20.37 2.78 10.85
C LYS A 122 -19.68 1.86 11.86
N ILE A 123 -18.43 1.52 11.60
CA ILE A 123 -17.65 0.57 12.42
C ILE A 123 -16.69 1.28 13.39
N PHE A 124 -16.13 2.42 13.00
CA PHE A 124 -15.00 3.05 13.70
C PHE A 124 -15.40 4.32 14.46
N GLY A 125 -16.68 4.70 14.41
CA GLY A 125 -17.18 5.96 14.97
C GLY A 125 -16.60 7.16 14.23
N THR A 126 -16.37 8.25 14.94
CA THR A 126 -15.80 9.46 14.37
C THR A 126 -14.38 9.22 13.83
N VAL A 127 -14.20 9.41 12.52
CA VAL A 127 -12.91 9.32 11.83
C VAL A 127 -12.56 10.64 11.15
N THR A 128 -11.28 10.99 11.11
CA THR A 128 -10.78 12.22 10.48
C THR A 128 -10.00 11.94 9.20
N VAL A 129 -9.74 12.98 8.41
CA VAL A 129 -8.80 12.90 7.26
C VAL A 129 -7.40 12.47 7.75
N MET A 130 -6.93 13.03 8.87
CA MET A 130 -5.67 12.59 9.51
C MET A 130 -5.69 11.09 9.89
N HIS A 131 -6.83 10.57 10.36
CA HIS A 131 -6.94 9.15 10.70
C HIS A 131 -6.65 8.25 9.49
N PHE A 132 -7.26 8.55 8.34
CA PHE A 132 -6.99 7.78 7.11
C PHE A 132 -5.55 7.97 6.62
N MET A 133 -5.01 9.18 6.69
CA MET A 133 -3.61 9.43 6.34
C MET A 133 -2.62 8.60 7.16
N LEU A 134 -2.84 8.49 8.47
CA LEU A 134 -1.97 7.70 9.36
C LEU A 134 -2.13 6.19 9.12
N ASN A 135 -3.36 5.71 8.87
CA ASN A 135 -3.59 4.31 8.55
C ASN A 135 -3.01 3.94 7.18
N TRP A 136 -3.01 4.86 6.22
CA TRP A 136 -2.36 4.67 4.93
C TRP A 136 -0.85 4.48 5.10
N LEU A 137 -0.21 5.32 5.90
CA LEU A 137 1.22 5.17 6.19
C LEU A 137 1.51 3.87 6.96
N ALA A 138 0.64 3.49 7.91
CA ALA A 138 0.77 2.20 8.59
C ALA A 138 0.63 1.01 7.62
N HIS A 139 -0.27 1.12 6.65
CA HIS A 139 -0.49 0.14 5.60
C HIS A 139 0.74 -0.04 4.70
N ASP A 140 1.44 1.05 4.37
CA ASP A 140 2.75 0.96 3.69
C ASP A 140 3.71 0.05 4.46
N TYR A 141 3.87 0.28 5.77
CA TYR A 141 4.78 -0.52 6.60
C TYR A 141 4.36 -2.00 6.67
N LEU A 142 3.06 -2.30 6.66
CA LEU A 142 2.56 -3.67 6.61
C LEU A 142 3.00 -4.36 5.31
N HIS A 143 2.89 -3.69 4.17
CA HIS A 143 3.26 -4.28 2.87
C HIS A 143 4.77 -4.27 2.61
N ILE A 144 5.52 -3.30 3.12
CA ILE A 144 7.00 -3.35 3.11
C ILE A 144 7.47 -4.61 3.86
N ARG A 145 6.91 -4.88 5.05
CA ARG A 145 7.21 -6.10 5.81
C ARG A 145 6.80 -7.35 5.04
N GLN A 146 5.64 -7.35 4.40
CA GLN A 146 5.16 -8.48 3.60
C GLN A 146 6.10 -8.78 2.42
N ILE A 147 6.53 -7.75 1.70
CA ILE A 147 7.46 -7.88 0.57
C ILE A 147 8.78 -8.47 1.05
N ILE A 148 9.39 -7.90 2.10
CA ILE A 148 10.66 -8.38 2.66
C ILE A 148 10.56 -9.86 3.09
N ALA A 149 9.48 -10.24 3.77
CA ALA A 149 9.24 -11.63 4.17
C ALA A 149 9.11 -12.57 2.95
N LEU A 150 8.48 -12.12 1.87
CA LEU A 150 8.40 -12.86 0.61
C LEU A 150 9.80 -13.03 -0.01
N LYS A 151 10.60 -11.97 -0.10
CA LYS A 151 11.97 -12.05 -0.66
C LYS A 151 12.84 -13.03 0.13
N TYR A 152 12.77 -12.99 1.47
CA TYR A 152 13.47 -13.95 2.33
C TYR A 152 13.02 -15.39 2.08
N SER A 153 11.70 -15.61 1.99
CA SER A 153 11.14 -16.93 1.68
C SER A 153 11.57 -17.45 0.31
N PHE A 154 11.58 -16.57 -0.71
CA PHE A 154 12.05 -16.89 -2.05
C PHE A 154 13.53 -17.31 -2.04
N LEU A 155 14.39 -16.52 -1.39
CA LEU A 155 15.82 -16.83 -1.25
C LEU A 155 16.04 -18.20 -0.59
N LYS A 156 15.38 -18.45 0.55
CA LYS A 156 15.46 -19.71 1.30
C LYS A 156 15.05 -20.90 0.44
N ASN A 157 13.88 -20.81 -0.22
CA ASN A 157 13.30 -21.93 -0.94
C ASN A 157 13.97 -22.18 -2.30
N ASN A 158 14.51 -21.15 -2.95
CA ASN A 158 15.15 -21.28 -4.25
C ASN A 158 16.64 -21.69 -4.15
N THR A 159 17.28 -21.51 -3.00
CA THR A 159 18.68 -21.92 -2.79
C THR A 159 18.83 -23.19 -1.95
N GLY A 160 17.85 -23.50 -1.10
CA GLY A 160 17.96 -24.57 -0.11
C GLY A 160 19.01 -24.31 0.98
N ALA A 161 19.54 -23.08 1.06
CA ALA A 161 20.59 -22.72 1.99
C ALA A 161 20.08 -22.71 3.44
N ASP A 162 20.96 -23.09 4.36
CA ASP A 162 20.75 -22.90 5.79
C ASP A 162 20.99 -21.42 6.15
N LEU A 163 19.90 -20.67 6.29
CA LEU A 163 19.94 -19.24 6.59
C LEU A 163 20.01 -18.92 8.10
N ARG A 164 20.15 -19.92 8.99
CA ARG A 164 20.17 -19.68 10.46
C ARG A 164 21.30 -18.75 10.92
N TYR A 165 22.40 -18.68 10.17
CA TYR A 165 23.49 -17.74 10.48
C TYR A 165 23.06 -16.27 10.41
N ALA A 166 22.05 -15.93 9.58
CA ALA A 166 21.49 -14.59 9.51
C ALA A 166 20.64 -14.22 10.76
N GLY A 167 20.36 -15.19 11.63
CA GLY A 167 19.48 -15.06 12.79
C GLY A 167 18.04 -15.49 12.50
N ASP A 168 17.29 -15.65 13.58
CA ASP A 168 15.84 -15.84 13.53
C ASP A 168 15.15 -14.48 13.50
N TRP A 169 14.04 -14.40 12.75
CA TRP A 169 13.21 -13.20 12.60
C TRP A 169 12.02 -13.21 13.55
#